data_AF-U6DQV0-F1
#
_entry.id   AF-U6DQV0-F1
#
_cell.length_a   1.000
_cell.length_b   1.000
_cell.length_c   1.000
_cell.angle_alpha   90.00
_cell.angle_beta   90.00
_cell.angle_gamma   90.00
#
_symmetry.space_group_name_H-M   'P 1'
#
loop_
_entity.id
_entity.type
_entity.pdbx_description
1 polymer ?
#
loop_
_entity_poly.entity_id
_entity_poly.type
_entity_poly.pdbx_seq_one_letter_code
_entity_poly.pdbx_strand_id
1 'polypeptide(L)'
;FSSRFSARGPARALHPAASSSTNFSRPNATAPSSGLPEAPSARPGPTAPVLPPCPESPPGLVGRLLIEFTSPMPLERVQRENPGVLLGGRYAPPDCMPAQTVAVIIPFRHREHHLRYWLHYLHPILRRQRLRYGVYVINQHGEDTFNRAKLLNVGFLEALKEDATYDCFIFSDVDLVPMDDRNLYRCGDQPRHFAIAMDKFGFRLPYAGYFGGVSGLSKAQFLRINGFPNEYWGWGGEDDDIFNR
;
A
#
# COMPACT_ATOMS: atom_id res chain seq x y z
N PHE A 1 -16.26 -7.99 -4.13
CA PHE A 1 -16.27 -8.02 -5.61
C PHE A 1 -15.07 -7.24 -6.10
N SER A 2 -14.20 -7.88 -6.85
CA SER A 2 -13.05 -7.25 -7.50
C SER A 2 -12.94 -7.72 -8.94
N SER A 3 -12.53 -6.83 -9.84
CA SER A 3 -12.24 -7.16 -11.23
C SER A 3 -10.73 -7.26 -11.47
N ARG A 4 -10.32 -8.15 -12.38
CA ARG A 4 -8.92 -8.37 -12.76
C ARG A 4 -8.65 -8.02 -14.22
N PHE A 5 -7.57 -7.28 -14.46
CA PHE A 5 -7.06 -7.05 -15.81
C PHE A 5 -6.52 -8.35 -16.45
N SER A 6 -6.89 -8.64 -17.70
CA SER A 6 -6.39 -9.80 -18.47
C SER A 6 -5.90 -9.38 -19.87
N ALA A 7 -4.62 -9.61 -20.15
CA ALA A 7 -4.04 -9.54 -21.50
C ALA A 7 -3.03 -10.68 -21.72
N ARG A 8 -2.96 -11.21 -22.95
CA ARG A 8 -2.11 -12.37 -23.32
C ARG A 8 -0.85 -11.96 -24.11
N GLY A 9 0.31 -11.93 -23.44
CA GLY A 9 1.69 -12.12 -23.99
C GLY A 9 2.19 -11.23 -25.16
N PRO A 10 3.43 -11.42 -25.66
CA PRO A 10 4.54 -12.29 -25.19
C PRO A 10 5.74 -11.50 -24.58
N ALA A 11 6.93 -12.12 -24.42
CA ALA A 11 8.02 -11.66 -23.54
C ALA A 11 9.46 -11.65 -24.13
N ARG A 12 10.42 -11.12 -23.35
CA ARG A 12 11.92 -11.07 -23.50
C ARG A 12 12.49 -10.03 -24.51
N ALA A 13 13.73 -9.50 -24.39
CA ALA A 13 14.92 -9.99 -23.65
C ALA A 13 15.96 -8.92 -23.16
N LEU A 14 16.63 -9.24 -22.03
CA LEU A 14 18.09 -9.23 -21.71
C LEU A 14 18.95 -7.96 -21.39
N HIS A 15 19.85 -8.20 -20.42
CA HIS A 15 20.89 -7.41 -19.69
C HIS A 15 22.23 -7.23 -20.48
N PRO A 16 23.35 -6.57 -20.01
CA PRO A 16 23.94 -6.36 -18.64
C PRO A 16 24.33 -4.89 -18.28
N ALA A 17 24.65 -4.43 -17.05
CA ALA A 17 25.23 -4.94 -15.77
C ALA A 17 26.74 -4.61 -15.56
N ALA A 18 27.10 -3.95 -14.45
CA ALA A 18 28.47 -3.66 -13.99
C ALA A 18 28.55 -3.35 -12.47
N SER A 19 29.75 -3.42 -11.87
CA SER A 19 30.06 -3.33 -10.41
C SER A 19 31.17 -2.27 -10.12
N SER A 20 31.74 -2.04 -8.92
CA SER A 20 31.77 -2.79 -7.64
C SER A 20 32.18 -1.91 -6.42
N SER A 21 32.03 -2.46 -5.20
CA SER A 21 32.75 -2.20 -3.92
C SER A 21 33.90 -1.16 -3.86
N THR A 22 34.02 -0.30 -2.83
CA THR A 22 34.86 -0.47 -1.60
C THR A 22 34.98 0.91 -0.88
N ASN A 23 35.47 1.15 0.37
CA ASN A 23 35.63 0.37 1.62
C ASN A 23 35.85 1.31 2.86
N PHE A 24 35.86 0.75 4.08
CA PHE A 24 36.49 1.19 5.36
C PHE A 24 36.95 2.66 5.60
N SER A 25 36.53 3.25 6.73
CA SER A 25 37.38 3.35 7.95
C SER A 25 36.69 4.05 9.15
N ARG A 26 36.99 3.60 10.37
CA ARG A 26 36.76 4.29 11.67
C ARG A 26 38.13 4.63 12.28
N PRO A 27 38.25 5.64 13.16
CA PRO A 27 38.53 5.29 14.56
C PRO A 27 37.89 6.17 15.66
N ASN A 28 37.96 5.61 16.87
CA ASN A 28 37.54 6.02 18.22
C ASN A 28 37.74 7.46 18.72
N ALA A 29 36.96 7.79 19.78
CA ALA A 29 37.38 8.30 21.11
C ALA A 29 36.71 9.62 21.63
N THR A 30 36.00 9.46 22.75
CA THR A 30 35.65 10.36 23.89
C THR A 30 36.70 11.40 24.31
N ALA A 31 36.46 12.52 25.03
CA ALA A 31 35.28 13.23 25.63
C ALA A 31 35.75 14.69 26.02
N PRO A 32 35.17 15.48 26.98
CA PRO A 32 33.76 15.78 27.39
C PRO A 32 33.43 17.32 27.50
N SER A 33 32.15 17.66 27.75
CA SER A 33 31.61 18.90 28.41
C SER A 33 31.88 20.31 27.79
N SER A 34 30.89 21.14 27.49
CA SER A 34 30.15 21.94 28.49
C SER A 34 29.15 22.94 27.84
N GLY A 35 28.09 23.33 28.58
CA GLY A 35 27.37 24.61 28.41
C GLY A 35 26.35 24.78 27.27
N LEU A 36 25.06 24.59 27.56
CA LEU A 36 23.93 25.12 26.76
C LEU A 36 23.31 26.34 27.47
N PRO A 37 23.14 27.49 26.78
CA PRO A 37 22.29 28.58 27.28
C PRO A 37 20.80 28.25 27.06
N GLU A 38 19.99 28.46 28.08
CA GLU A 38 18.55 28.19 28.08
C GLU A 38 17.79 29.29 27.31
N ALA A 39 17.00 28.92 26.29
CA ALA A 39 16.21 29.86 25.50
C ALA A 39 14.86 30.17 26.16
N PRO A 40 14.41 31.44 26.20
CA PRO A 40 13.19 31.82 26.92
C PRO A 40 11.92 31.23 26.25
N SER A 41 11.05 30.70 27.10
CA SER A 41 9.81 30.01 26.72
C SER A 41 8.86 30.90 25.88
N ALA A 42 8.62 30.50 24.63
CA ALA A 42 7.64 31.13 23.76
C ALA A 42 6.22 30.73 24.18
N ARG A 43 5.33 31.73 24.33
CA ARG A 43 3.90 31.49 24.62
C ARG A 43 3.26 30.67 23.49
N PRO A 44 2.38 29.69 23.79
CA PRO A 44 1.61 29.01 22.75
C PRO A 44 0.76 30.02 21.98
N GLY A 45 0.87 30.01 20.64
CA GLY A 45 -0.05 30.71 19.76
C GLY A 45 -1.46 30.11 19.82
N PRO A 46 -2.46 30.74 19.19
CA PRO A 46 -3.82 30.21 19.15
C PRO A 46 -3.83 28.79 18.58
N THR A 47 -4.31 27.84 19.37
CA THR A 47 -4.41 26.43 18.96
C THR A 47 -5.35 26.31 17.78
N ALA A 48 -4.87 25.68 16.70
CA ALA A 48 -5.70 25.37 15.54
C ALA A 48 -6.93 24.54 15.98
N PRO A 49 -8.12 24.80 15.39
CA PRO A 49 -9.32 24.05 15.76
C PRO A 49 -9.14 22.56 15.50
N VAL A 50 -9.39 21.75 16.53
CA VAL A 50 -9.27 20.29 16.45
C VAL A 50 -10.37 19.75 15.54
N LEU A 51 -9.98 19.06 14.46
CA LEU A 51 -10.92 18.44 13.53
C LEU A 51 -11.68 17.28 14.21
N PRO A 52 -12.98 17.10 13.91
CA PRO A 52 -13.76 15.99 14.45
C PRO A 52 -13.30 14.65 13.87
N PRO A 53 -13.55 13.50 14.54
CA PRO A 53 -13.32 12.19 13.94
C PRO A 53 -14.09 11.99 12.63
N CYS A 54 -13.51 11.27 11.67
CA CYS A 54 -14.21 10.88 10.46
C CYS A 54 -15.33 9.87 10.79
N PRO A 55 -16.49 9.93 10.12
CA PRO A 55 -17.58 9.00 10.37
C PRO A 55 -17.21 7.57 9.96
N GLU A 56 -17.63 6.60 10.78
CA GLU A 56 -17.36 5.17 10.58
C GLU A 56 -17.84 4.67 9.21
N SER A 57 -19.05 5.08 8.81
CA SER A 57 -19.57 4.95 7.46
C SER A 57 -19.42 6.28 6.71
N PRO A 58 -18.45 6.40 5.78
CA PRO A 58 -18.27 7.62 5.00
C PRO A 58 -19.52 7.99 4.18
N PRO A 59 -20.02 9.23 4.25
CA PRO A 59 -21.23 9.64 3.54
C PRO A 59 -21.03 9.77 2.02
N GLY A 60 -19.79 9.80 1.54
CA GLY A 60 -19.44 9.96 0.13
C GLY A 60 -19.32 8.66 -0.67
N LEU A 61 -19.66 7.50 -0.11
CA LEU A 61 -19.62 6.21 -0.82
C LEU A 61 -20.74 6.14 -1.86
N VAL A 62 -20.44 5.59 -3.04
CA VAL A 62 -21.44 5.42 -4.12
C VAL A 62 -21.88 3.97 -4.30
N GLY A 63 -21.24 3.03 -3.61
CA GLY A 63 -21.52 1.60 -3.74
C GLY A 63 -20.85 1.01 -4.98
N ARG A 64 -21.64 0.34 -5.83
CA ARG A 64 -21.15 -0.41 -7.00
C ARG A 64 -20.55 0.50 -8.05
N LEU A 65 -19.43 0.07 -8.62
CA LEU A 65 -18.66 0.78 -9.64
C LEU A 65 -18.60 -0.04 -10.93
N LEU A 66 -18.73 0.65 -12.07
CA LEU A 66 -18.38 0.09 -13.37
C LEU A 66 -16.85 0.19 -13.54
N ILE A 67 -16.19 -0.95 -13.70
CA ILE A 67 -14.75 -1.06 -13.89
C ILE A 67 -14.50 -1.53 -15.32
N GLU A 68 -13.73 -0.77 -16.10
CA GLU A 68 -13.44 -1.03 -17.50
C GLU A 68 -11.96 -0.80 -17.80
N PHE A 69 -11.41 -1.62 -18.69
CA PHE A 69 -9.98 -1.59 -19.05
C PHE A 69 -9.75 -1.35 -20.55
N THR A 70 -10.69 -0.62 -21.18
CA THR A 70 -10.80 -0.45 -22.64
C THR A 70 -10.07 0.78 -23.19
N SER A 71 -9.96 1.87 -22.40
CA SER A 71 -9.39 3.15 -22.84
C SER A 71 -8.01 3.42 -22.23
N PRO A 72 -6.98 3.81 -23.01
CA PRO A 72 -5.66 4.15 -22.47
C PRO A 72 -5.74 5.09 -21.26
N MET A 73 -5.01 4.74 -20.18
CA MET A 73 -5.03 5.48 -18.93
C MET A 73 -3.69 6.23 -18.74
N PRO A 74 -3.56 7.49 -19.20
CA PRO A 74 -2.37 8.30 -18.98
C PRO A 74 -2.29 8.82 -17.54
N LEU A 75 -1.09 8.97 -16.98
CA LEU A 75 -0.91 9.35 -15.57
C LEU A 75 -1.36 10.80 -15.29
N GLU A 76 -1.25 11.66 -16.30
CA GLU A 76 -1.68 13.06 -16.31
C GLU A 76 -3.20 13.18 -16.12
N ARG A 77 -3.96 12.20 -16.63
CA ARG A 77 -5.41 12.09 -16.38
C ARG A 77 -5.67 11.72 -14.92
N VAL A 78 -4.97 10.71 -14.40
CA VAL A 78 -5.11 10.26 -13.00
C VAL A 78 -4.80 11.39 -12.01
N GLN A 79 -3.75 12.16 -12.26
CA GLN A 79 -3.37 13.34 -11.46
C GLN A 79 -4.46 14.43 -11.52
N ARG A 80 -4.91 14.79 -12.73
CA ARG A 80 -5.96 15.81 -12.93
C ARG A 80 -7.29 15.45 -12.26
N GLU A 81 -7.66 14.16 -12.25
CA GLU A 81 -8.86 13.65 -11.58
C GLU A 81 -8.71 13.57 -10.04
N ASN A 82 -7.48 13.69 -9.52
CA ASN A 82 -7.16 13.55 -8.09
C ASN A 82 -6.34 14.74 -7.52
N PRO A 83 -6.82 15.99 -7.63
CA PRO A 83 -6.06 17.18 -7.20
C PRO A 83 -5.80 17.26 -5.69
N GLY A 84 -6.51 16.47 -4.87
CA GLY A 84 -6.25 16.36 -3.43
C GLY A 84 -5.15 15.36 -3.06
N VAL A 85 -4.65 14.54 -4.01
CA VAL A 85 -3.57 13.59 -3.76
C VAL A 85 -2.24 14.32 -3.90
N LEU A 86 -1.46 14.31 -2.83
CA LEU A 86 -0.17 14.98 -2.71
C LEU A 86 0.95 14.12 -3.33
N LEU A 87 2.14 14.72 -3.44
CA LEU A 87 3.37 14.03 -3.85
C LEU A 87 3.58 12.74 -3.03
N GLY A 88 4.07 11.68 -3.67
CA GLY A 88 4.16 10.35 -3.06
C GLY A 88 2.83 9.57 -3.01
N GLY A 89 1.76 10.08 -3.64
CA GLY A 89 0.47 9.39 -3.67
C GLY A 89 -0.25 9.44 -2.31
N ARG A 90 0.02 10.46 -1.50
CA ARG A 90 -0.48 10.64 -0.13
C ARG A 90 -1.80 11.42 -0.13
N TYR A 91 -2.70 11.12 0.81
CA TYR A 91 -3.94 11.88 1.02
C TYR A 91 -4.38 11.81 2.49
N ALA A 92 -5.03 12.87 2.96
CA ALA A 92 -5.84 12.88 4.16
C ALA A 92 -7.08 13.77 3.92
N PRO A 93 -8.25 13.46 4.50
CA PRO A 93 -9.40 14.36 4.46
C PRO A 93 -9.09 15.65 5.22
N PRO A 94 -9.40 16.84 4.66
CA PRO A 94 -9.06 18.12 5.28
C PRO A 94 -10.00 18.54 6.42
N ASP A 95 -11.13 17.84 6.57
CA ASP A 95 -12.27 18.23 7.40
C ASP A 95 -12.60 17.21 8.52
N CYS A 96 -11.82 16.14 8.67
CA CYS A 96 -11.95 15.19 9.77
C CYS A 96 -10.64 14.44 10.05
N MET A 97 -10.53 13.83 11.24
CA MET A 97 -9.43 12.95 11.64
C MET A 97 -9.77 11.47 11.38
N PRO A 98 -9.07 10.77 10.47
CA PRO A 98 -9.29 9.34 10.25
C PRO A 98 -8.85 8.50 11.45
N ALA A 99 -9.59 7.43 11.73
CA ALA A 99 -9.29 6.50 12.83
C ALA A 99 -8.05 5.60 12.57
N GLN A 100 -7.56 5.54 11.32
CA GLN A 100 -6.42 4.71 10.89
C GLN A 100 -5.58 5.46 9.84
N THR A 101 -4.29 5.16 9.83
CA THR A 101 -3.31 5.64 8.84
C THR A 101 -2.85 4.45 8.00
N VAL A 102 -3.19 4.46 6.71
CA VAL A 102 -3.18 3.27 5.86
C VAL A 102 -2.05 3.29 4.83
N ALA A 103 -1.12 2.34 4.91
CA ALA A 103 -0.13 2.11 3.86
C ALA A 103 -0.69 1.08 2.87
N VAL A 104 -0.84 1.47 1.59
CA VAL A 104 -1.24 0.54 0.53
C VAL A 104 -0.01 0.08 -0.23
N ILE A 105 0.39 -1.18 -0.03
CA ILE A 105 1.61 -1.78 -0.56
C ILE A 105 1.28 -2.64 -1.78
N ILE A 106 1.97 -2.36 -2.89
CA ILE A 106 1.77 -2.99 -4.19
C ILE A 106 3.09 -3.65 -4.61
N PRO A 107 3.18 -4.99 -4.70
CA PRO A 107 4.36 -5.67 -5.20
C PRO A 107 4.38 -5.57 -6.73
N PHE A 108 5.50 -5.13 -7.31
CA PHE A 108 5.50 -4.64 -8.70
C PHE A 108 6.75 -5.02 -9.49
N ARG A 109 6.57 -5.26 -10.80
CA ARG A 109 7.59 -5.23 -11.86
C ARG A 109 6.89 -5.27 -13.22
N HIS A 110 7.29 -4.43 -14.18
CA HIS A 110 6.83 -4.43 -15.59
C HIS A 110 5.31 -4.48 -15.77
N ARG A 111 4.57 -3.70 -14.98
CA ARG A 111 3.09 -3.69 -14.94
C ARG A 111 2.50 -2.29 -15.00
N GLU A 112 3.20 -1.35 -15.62
CA GLU A 112 2.89 0.10 -15.63
C GLU A 112 1.47 0.38 -16.14
N HIS A 113 1.03 -0.37 -17.16
CA HIS A 113 -0.33 -0.29 -17.68
C HIS A 113 -1.40 -0.62 -16.62
N HIS A 114 -1.16 -1.67 -15.81
CA HIS A 114 -2.07 -2.08 -14.74
C HIS A 114 -2.07 -1.05 -13.61
N LEU A 115 -0.89 -0.58 -13.23
CA LEU A 115 -0.73 0.44 -12.19
C LEU A 115 -1.49 1.73 -12.51
N ARG A 116 -1.48 2.19 -13.76
CA ARG A 116 -2.24 3.40 -14.15
C ARG A 116 -3.75 3.23 -13.96
N TYR A 117 -4.31 2.06 -14.27
CA TYR A 117 -5.71 1.74 -13.95
C TYR A 117 -5.96 1.60 -12.45
N TRP A 118 -5.07 0.92 -11.73
CA TRP A 118 -5.15 0.79 -10.28
C TRP A 118 -5.21 2.19 -9.62
N LEU A 119 -4.31 3.10 -9.98
CA LEU A 119 -4.28 4.48 -9.46
C LEU A 119 -5.53 5.28 -9.87
N HIS A 120 -6.00 5.15 -11.12
CA HIS A 120 -7.23 5.79 -11.60
C HIS A 120 -8.45 5.41 -10.76
N TYR A 121 -8.61 4.12 -10.44
CA TYR A 121 -9.77 3.63 -9.68
C TYR A 121 -9.61 3.78 -8.17
N LEU A 122 -8.45 3.45 -7.59
CA LEU A 122 -8.28 3.40 -6.14
C LEU A 122 -8.14 4.79 -5.51
N HIS A 123 -7.48 5.78 -6.14
CA HIS A 123 -7.38 7.11 -5.52
C HIS A 123 -8.76 7.74 -5.21
N PRO A 124 -9.75 7.75 -6.14
CA PRO A 124 -11.10 8.20 -5.83
C PRO A 124 -11.80 7.35 -4.76
N ILE A 125 -11.62 6.02 -4.76
CA ILE A 125 -12.24 5.11 -3.78
C ILE A 125 -11.70 5.39 -2.36
N LEU A 126 -10.38 5.39 -2.18
CA LEU A 126 -9.73 5.61 -0.88
C LEU A 126 -10.04 7.01 -0.32
N ARG A 127 -10.20 8.01 -1.19
CA ARG A 127 -10.67 9.37 -0.83
C ARG A 127 -12.12 9.37 -0.33
N ARG A 128 -13.06 8.73 -1.05
CA ARG A 128 -14.46 8.59 -0.61
C ARG A 128 -14.58 7.78 0.68
N GLN A 129 -13.66 6.87 0.94
CA GLN A 129 -13.52 6.11 2.20
C GLN A 129 -12.92 6.91 3.38
N ARG A 130 -12.60 8.20 3.20
CA ARG A 130 -12.13 9.11 4.27
C ARG A 130 -10.84 8.65 4.97
N LEU A 131 -9.95 8.00 4.23
CA LEU A 131 -8.70 7.46 4.77
C LEU A 131 -7.59 8.53 4.80
N ARG A 132 -6.74 8.51 5.83
CA ARG A 132 -5.36 8.99 5.71
C ARG A 132 -4.57 7.84 5.11
N TYR A 133 -4.00 8.01 3.93
CA TYR A 133 -3.29 6.93 3.24
C TYR A 133 -2.13 7.43 2.39
N GLY A 134 -1.30 6.48 1.95
CA GLY A 134 -0.62 6.64 0.66
C GLY A 134 -0.16 5.31 0.07
N VAL A 135 0.36 5.40 -1.16
CA VAL A 135 0.56 4.23 -2.03
C VAL A 135 2.05 3.95 -2.20
N TYR A 136 2.44 2.70 -1.98
CA TYR A 136 3.81 2.20 -2.04
C TYR A 136 3.94 1.14 -3.12
N VAL A 137 4.52 1.52 -4.27
CA VAL A 137 4.80 0.60 -5.38
C VAL A 137 6.21 0.03 -5.19
N ILE A 138 6.29 -1.22 -4.72
CA ILE A 138 7.57 -1.87 -4.39
C ILE A 138 8.06 -2.63 -5.63
N ASN A 139 8.88 -1.95 -6.43
CA ASN A 139 9.42 -2.48 -7.67
C ASN A 139 10.59 -3.44 -7.43
N GLN A 140 10.47 -4.70 -7.85
CA GLN A 140 11.61 -5.61 -7.94
C GLN A 140 12.49 -5.24 -9.14
N HIS A 141 13.76 -4.90 -8.88
CA HIS A 141 14.74 -4.67 -9.93
C HIS A 141 15.28 -5.99 -10.51
N GLY A 142 15.72 -5.97 -11.77
CA GLY A 142 16.26 -7.13 -12.48
C GLY A 142 15.21 -8.13 -12.96
N GLU A 143 15.65 -9.14 -13.71
CA GLU A 143 14.79 -10.13 -14.38
C GLU A 143 14.66 -11.48 -13.65
N ASP A 144 15.25 -11.62 -12.45
CA ASP A 144 15.17 -12.85 -11.64
C ASP A 144 13.74 -13.21 -11.24
N THR A 145 13.51 -14.41 -10.72
CA THR A 145 12.17 -14.86 -10.29
C THR A 145 11.50 -13.84 -9.36
N PHE A 146 10.22 -13.55 -9.62
CA PHE A 146 9.46 -12.58 -8.81
C PHE A 146 9.18 -13.15 -7.41
N ASN A 147 9.30 -12.32 -6.37
CA ASN A 147 9.01 -12.72 -5.00
C ASN A 147 7.99 -11.77 -4.36
N ARG A 148 6.71 -12.13 -4.48
CA ARG A 148 5.58 -11.30 -4.05
C ARG A 148 5.66 -10.99 -2.55
N ALA A 149 5.70 -12.01 -1.70
CA ALA A 149 5.67 -11.85 -0.25
C ALA A 149 6.86 -11.02 0.30
N LYS A 150 8.07 -11.21 -0.24
CA LYS A 150 9.25 -10.42 0.14
C LYS A 150 9.13 -8.94 -0.21
N LEU A 151 8.51 -8.59 -1.33
CA LEU A 151 8.25 -7.18 -1.69
C LEU A 151 7.21 -6.55 -0.76
N LEU A 152 6.22 -7.32 -0.31
CA LEU A 152 5.24 -6.86 0.68
C LEU A 152 5.91 -6.59 2.04
N ASN A 153 6.83 -7.45 2.48
CA ASN A 153 7.67 -7.23 3.67
C ASN A 153 8.53 -5.95 3.54
N VAL A 154 9.16 -5.74 2.39
CA VAL A 154 9.93 -4.51 2.12
C VAL A 154 9.02 -3.28 2.21
N GLY A 155 7.84 -3.32 1.60
CA GLY A 155 6.89 -2.20 1.65
C GLY A 155 6.41 -1.86 3.06
N PHE A 156 6.21 -2.86 3.91
CA PHE A 156 5.87 -2.64 5.33
C PHE A 156 6.98 -1.86 6.06
N LEU A 157 8.24 -2.27 5.86
CA LEU A 157 9.39 -1.64 6.50
C LEU A 157 9.68 -0.23 5.96
N GLU A 158 9.66 -0.03 4.65
CA GLU A 158 9.92 1.29 4.06
C GLU A 158 8.80 2.29 4.35
N ALA A 159 7.53 1.87 4.37
CA ALA A 159 6.41 2.74 4.75
C ALA A 159 6.57 3.27 6.18
N LEU A 160 6.98 2.42 7.12
CA LEU A 160 7.20 2.79 8.52
C LEU A 160 8.43 3.69 8.75
N LYS A 161 9.39 3.72 7.82
CA LYS A 161 10.51 4.69 7.87
C LYS A 161 10.07 6.09 7.44
N GLU A 162 9.11 6.19 6.51
CA GLU A 162 8.58 7.47 6.05
C GLU A 162 7.56 8.06 7.03
N ASP A 163 6.61 7.25 7.51
CA ASP A 163 5.64 7.66 8.53
C ASP A 163 5.42 6.52 9.55
N ALA A 164 6.00 6.67 10.73
CA ALA A 164 5.89 5.68 11.80
C ALA A 164 4.44 5.52 12.33
N THR A 165 3.53 6.42 11.97
CA THR A 165 2.10 6.40 12.37
C THR A 165 1.24 5.44 11.54
N TYR A 166 1.75 4.82 10.47
CA TYR A 166 1.02 3.74 9.80
C TYR A 166 0.69 2.61 10.79
N ASP A 167 -0.61 2.37 10.96
CA ASP A 167 -1.20 1.39 11.86
C ASP A 167 -1.94 0.27 11.11
N CYS A 168 -2.27 0.50 9.83
CA CYS A 168 -2.92 -0.44 8.94
C CYS A 168 -2.16 -0.58 7.62
N PHE A 169 -1.98 -1.82 7.17
CA PHE A 169 -1.25 -2.16 5.95
C PHE A 169 -2.17 -2.97 5.03
N ILE A 170 -2.40 -2.46 3.82
CA ILE A 170 -3.19 -3.12 2.78
C ILE A 170 -2.23 -3.64 1.72
N PHE A 171 -2.17 -4.94 1.55
CA PHE A 171 -1.33 -5.60 0.55
C PHE A 171 -2.21 -5.90 -0.67
N SER A 172 -1.95 -5.22 -1.79
CA SER A 172 -2.79 -5.29 -2.99
C SER A 172 -1.98 -5.70 -4.21
N ASP A 173 -2.42 -6.76 -4.89
CA ASP A 173 -1.97 -7.05 -6.25
C ASP A 173 -2.34 -5.86 -7.17
N VAL A 174 -1.44 -5.49 -8.07
CA VAL A 174 -1.61 -4.33 -8.97
C VAL A 174 -2.69 -4.53 -10.03
N ASP A 175 -3.13 -5.77 -10.25
CA ASP A 175 -4.10 -6.13 -11.28
C ASP A 175 -5.53 -6.31 -10.75
N LEU A 176 -5.80 -6.00 -9.47
CA LEU A 176 -7.11 -6.09 -8.83
C LEU A 176 -7.70 -4.72 -8.46
N VAL A 177 -8.95 -4.48 -8.87
CA VAL A 177 -9.71 -3.25 -8.56
C VAL A 177 -11.05 -3.63 -7.89
N PRO A 178 -11.42 -3.03 -6.75
CA PRO A 178 -12.71 -3.31 -6.10
C PRO A 178 -13.87 -2.70 -6.89
N MET A 179 -14.93 -3.49 -7.08
CA MET A 179 -16.15 -3.11 -7.83
C MET A 179 -17.23 -2.47 -6.94
N ASP A 180 -16.95 -2.24 -5.66
CA ASP A 180 -17.88 -1.62 -4.71
C ASP A 180 -17.07 -0.85 -3.65
N ASP A 181 -17.25 0.46 -3.55
CA ASP A 181 -16.45 1.29 -2.63
C ASP A 181 -16.85 1.15 -1.15
N ARG A 182 -17.93 0.42 -0.86
CA ARG A 182 -18.26 -0.03 0.50
C ARG A 182 -17.34 -1.14 1.00
N ASN A 183 -16.49 -1.71 0.13
CA ASN A 183 -15.37 -2.52 0.56
C ASN A 183 -14.26 -1.62 1.15
N LEU A 184 -14.45 -1.15 2.38
CA LEU A 184 -13.57 -0.15 3.04
C LEU A 184 -12.14 -0.68 3.20
N TYR A 185 -11.12 -0.06 2.60
CA TYR A 185 -9.70 -0.45 2.74
C TYR A 185 -9.15 0.00 4.11
N ARG A 186 -9.64 -0.67 5.16
CA ARG A 186 -9.33 -0.45 6.59
C ARG A 186 -9.11 -1.80 7.27
N CYS A 187 -8.24 -1.82 8.27
CA CYS A 187 -7.95 -2.99 9.08
C CYS A 187 -8.98 -3.12 10.20
N GLY A 188 -9.22 -4.33 10.68
CA GLY A 188 -10.06 -4.59 11.86
C GLY A 188 -9.31 -5.43 12.90
N ASP A 189 -10.03 -5.89 13.92
CA ASP A 189 -9.46 -6.70 15.02
C ASP A 189 -8.87 -8.04 14.54
N GLN A 190 -9.36 -8.54 13.39
CA GLN A 190 -8.85 -9.72 12.69
C GLN A 190 -8.21 -9.33 11.35
N PRO A 191 -7.22 -10.11 10.84
CA PRO A 191 -6.73 -9.98 9.47
C PRO A 191 -7.87 -10.03 8.46
N ARG A 192 -7.85 -9.12 7.48
CA ARG A 192 -8.98 -8.91 6.58
C ARG A 192 -8.64 -9.33 5.15
N HIS A 193 -9.52 -10.13 4.55
CA HIS A 193 -9.48 -10.44 3.11
C HIS A 193 -10.46 -9.54 2.36
N PHE A 194 -10.00 -8.81 1.35
CA PHE A 194 -10.83 -7.91 0.55
C PHE A 194 -11.25 -8.52 -0.79
N ALA A 195 -10.45 -9.46 -1.32
CA ALA A 195 -10.62 -10.07 -2.64
C ALA A 195 -11.50 -11.33 -2.63
N ILE A 196 -12.46 -11.44 -1.70
CA ILE A 196 -13.32 -12.63 -1.46
C ILE A 196 -14.14 -13.12 -2.68
N ALA A 197 -14.33 -12.27 -3.69
CA ALA A 197 -15.15 -12.55 -4.86
C ALA A 197 -14.54 -11.84 -6.08
N MET A 198 -13.70 -12.56 -6.83
CA MET A 198 -13.06 -12.05 -8.06
C MET A 198 -13.78 -12.55 -9.31
N ASP A 199 -13.85 -11.71 -10.34
CA ASP A 199 -14.39 -12.06 -11.67
C ASP A 199 -13.75 -13.32 -12.27
N LYS A 200 -12.41 -13.45 -12.17
CA LYS A 200 -11.61 -14.58 -12.64
C LYS A 200 -12.00 -15.94 -12.02
N PHE A 201 -12.72 -15.91 -10.89
CA PHE A 201 -13.21 -17.07 -10.15
C PHE A 201 -14.74 -17.14 -10.13
N GLY A 202 -15.42 -16.48 -11.09
CA GLY A 202 -16.88 -16.46 -11.17
C GLY A 202 -17.55 -15.81 -9.96
N PHE A 203 -16.88 -14.84 -9.33
CA PHE A 203 -17.26 -14.18 -8.08
C PHE A 203 -17.46 -15.11 -6.88
N ARG A 204 -16.75 -16.25 -6.86
CA ARG A 204 -16.68 -17.17 -5.72
C ARG A 204 -15.29 -17.15 -5.11
N LEU A 205 -15.22 -17.42 -3.80
CA LEU A 205 -13.96 -17.68 -3.11
C LEU A 205 -13.44 -19.06 -3.55
N PRO A 206 -12.16 -19.22 -3.93
CA PRO A 206 -11.61 -20.52 -4.39
C PRO A 206 -11.74 -21.64 -3.35
N TYR A 207 -11.41 -21.33 -2.09
CA TYR A 207 -11.50 -22.23 -0.93
C TYR A 207 -11.45 -21.38 0.35
N ALA A 208 -11.87 -21.94 1.49
CA ALA A 208 -12.05 -21.18 2.73
C ALA A 208 -10.78 -20.50 3.27
N GLY A 209 -9.61 -21.10 3.05
CA GLY A 209 -8.30 -20.54 3.43
C GLY A 209 -7.68 -19.56 2.43
N TYR A 210 -8.35 -19.25 1.32
CA TYR A 210 -7.77 -18.41 0.26
C TYR A 210 -7.60 -16.95 0.73
N PHE A 211 -6.35 -16.52 0.92
CA PHE A 211 -6.02 -15.17 1.41
C PHE A 211 -5.31 -14.27 0.37
N GLY A 212 -5.14 -14.75 -0.86
CA GLY A 212 -4.47 -14.02 -1.94
C GLY A 212 -5.24 -12.84 -2.54
N GLY A 213 -4.56 -12.07 -3.40
CA GLY A 213 -5.14 -10.93 -4.11
C GLY A 213 -5.02 -9.62 -3.35
N VAL A 214 -5.95 -9.35 -2.42
CA VAL A 214 -5.93 -8.14 -1.59
C VAL A 214 -6.29 -8.48 -0.15
N SER A 215 -5.38 -8.21 0.77
CA SER A 215 -5.53 -8.45 2.21
C SER A 215 -5.06 -7.25 3.05
N GLY A 216 -5.41 -7.23 4.33
CA GLY A 216 -5.08 -6.13 5.24
C GLY A 216 -4.79 -6.62 6.65
N LEU A 217 -3.68 -6.16 7.21
CA LEU A 217 -3.26 -6.44 8.57
C LEU A 217 -2.92 -5.14 9.28
N SER A 218 -3.31 -5.02 10.56
CA SER A 218 -2.78 -3.98 11.42
C SER A 218 -1.28 -4.19 11.68
N LYS A 219 -0.57 -3.14 12.08
CA LYS A 219 0.84 -3.20 12.49
C LYS A 219 1.10 -4.32 13.49
N ALA A 220 0.20 -4.48 14.46
CA ALA A 220 0.29 -5.51 15.49
C ALA A 220 0.06 -6.93 14.93
N GLN A 221 -0.93 -7.12 14.04
CA GLN A 221 -1.18 -8.41 13.39
C GLN A 221 0.02 -8.83 12.53
N PHE A 222 0.56 -7.93 11.70
CA PHE A 222 1.69 -8.23 10.82
C PHE A 222 2.97 -8.56 11.60
N LEU A 223 3.26 -7.83 12.68
CA LEU A 223 4.41 -8.14 13.55
C LEU A 223 4.21 -9.47 14.32
N ARG A 224 2.98 -9.80 14.73
CA ARG A 224 2.65 -11.04 15.44
C ARG A 224 2.94 -12.30 14.62
N ILE A 225 2.72 -12.25 13.30
CA ILE A 225 3.03 -13.36 12.37
C ILE A 225 4.47 -13.34 11.84
N ASN A 226 5.33 -12.45 12.35
CA ASN A 226 6.68 -12.19 11.84
C ASN A 226 6.71 -11.85 10.34
N GLY A 227 5.72 -11.07 9.88
CA GLY A 227 5.52 -10.76 8.47
C GLY A 227 5.20 -11.98 7.60
N PHE A 228 5.43 -11.84 6.31
CA PHE A 228 5.19 -12.88 5.30
C PHE A 228 6.47 -13.68 5.03
N PRO A 229 6.41 -14.90 4.45
CA PRO A 229 7.61 -15.64 4.09
C PRO A 229 8.44 -14.93 3.02
N ASN A 230 9.76 -15.16 3.00
CA ASN A 230 10.67 -14.60 2.00
C ASN A 230 11.18 -15.65 1.00
N GLU A 231 10.80 -16.91 1.20
CA GLU A 231 11.36 -18.10 0.54
C GLU A 231 10.58 -18.50 -0.72
N TYR A 232 9.36 -17.96 -0.92
CA TYR A 232 8.52 -18.24 -2.09
C TYR A 232 8.96 -17.42 -3.29
N TRP A 233 9.73 -18.05 -4.18
CA TRP A 233 10.15 -17.49 -5.47
C TRP A 233 9.29 -18.08 -6.59
N GLY A 234 8.40 -17.28 -7.17
CA GLY A 234 7.52 -17.69 -8.27
C GLY A 234 6.05 -17.45 -7.96
N TRP A 235 5.20 -18.40 -8.36
CA TRP A 235 3.75 -18.32 -8.21
C TRP A 235 3.22 -19.36 -7.22
N GLY A 236 2.55 -18.90 -6.17
CA GLY A 236 1.63 -19.69 -5.36
C GLY A 236 2.22 -20.26 -4.06
N GLY A 237 1.31 -20.48 -3.10
CA GLY A 237 1.60 -21.05 -1.78
C GLY A 237 2.03 -20.01 -0.74
N GLU A 238 2.46 -18.81 -1.15
CA GLU A 238 2.85 -17.79 -0.18
C GLU A 238 1.63 -17.16 0.51
N ASP A 239 0.49 -17.09 -0.17
CA ASP A 239 -0.79 -16.65 0.41
C ASP A 239 -1.42 -17.70 1.33
N ASP A 240 -1.20 -18.99 1.07
CA ASP A 240 -1.56 -20.09 1.98
C ASP A 240 -0.64 -20.13 3.22
N ASP A 241 0.67 -19.88 3.07
CA ASP A 241 1.61 -19.74 4.20
C ASP A 241 1.18 -18.59 5.12
N ILE A 242 0.79 -17.45 4.55
CA ILE A 242 0.27 -16.29 5.29
C ILE A 242 -1.03 -16.63 6.03
N PHE A 243 -1.94 -17.42 5.44
CA PHE A 243 -3.17 -17.86 6.11
C PHE A 243 -2.92 -18.77 7.31
N ASN A 244 -1.83 -19.55 7.29
CA ASN A 244 -1.48 -20.50 8.35
C ASN A 244 -0.74 -19.87 9.55
N ARG A 245 -0.42 -18.57 9.54
CA ARG A 245 0.30 -17.84 10.59
C ARG A 245 -0.62 -17.05 11.52
#